data_AF-A0A929V7A0-F1
#
_entry.id   AF-A0A929V7A0-F1
#
_cell.length_a   1.000
_cell.length_b   1.000
_cell.length_c   1.000
_cell.angle_alpha   90.00
_cell.angle_beta   90.00
_cell.angle_gamma   90.00
#
_symmetry.space_group_name_H-M   'P 1'
#
loop_
_entity.id
_entity.type
_entity.pdbx_description
1 polymer ?
#
loop_
_entity_poly.entity_id
_entity_poly.type
_entity_poly.pdbx_seq_one_letter_code
_entity_poly.pdbx_strand_id
1 'polypeptide(L)'
;MKKFIKQFQKNSNLARLNLIIKLLIAFSGIAFTIMHFINPVIWHRLSSYLVTIILPFVPDLIAKINLHTSTKLRLAYSLFLVIAMVFGIDLAWYKNLIIFGYPSYDKIAHTLSGVFSAFLAKEILDNVYEGKDSTVKSSSTSRTSEIKVKKYSTAFAFLFIVSFVFFIAAAWECFEFSYDQLCGGNMQELNAPGVSDTMGDIISAGISGTICAFFLRKK
;
A
#
# COMPACT_ATOMS: atom_id res chain seq x y z
N MET A 1 -29.91 -1.51 -11.59
CA MET A 1 -29.96 -1.99 -10.19
C MET A 1 -29.85 -3.51 -10.03
N LYS A 2 -30.76 -4.35 -10.57
CA LYS A 2 -30.75 -5.82 -10.33
C LYS A 2 -29.45 -6.56 -10.74
N LYS A 3 -28.77 -6.12 -11.81
CA LYS A 3 -27.47 -6.67 -12.25
C LYS A 3 -26.33 -6.35 -11.28
N PHE A 4 -26.31 -5.12 -10.75
CA PHE A 4 -25.35 -4.66 -9.74
C PHE A 4 -25.50 -5.44 -8.42
N ILE A 5 -26.74 -5.67 -7.99
CA ILE A 5 -27.07 -6.43 -6.78
C ILE A 5 -26.66 -7.92 -6.93
N LYS A 6 -26.91 -8.54 -8.10
CA LYS A 6 -26.47 -9.92 -8.38
C LYS A 6 -24.94 -10.07 -8.43
N GLN A 7 -24.24 -9.07 -8.93
CA GLN A 7 -22.77 -9.06 -8.92
C GLN A 7 -22.22 -8.86 -7.49
N PHE A 8 -22.91 -8.09 -6.66
CA PHE A 8 -22.63 -7.97 -5.23
C PHE A 8 -22.75 -9.31 -4.50
N GLN A 9 -23.77 -10.10 -4.82
CA GLN A 9 -24.00 -11.42 -4.21
C GLN A 9 -22.93 -12.47 -4.58
N LYS A 10 -22.25 -12.34 -5.72
CA LYS A 10 -21.25 -13.31 -6.20
C LYS A 10 -19.83 -13.08 -5.65
N ASN A 11 -19.59 -11.92 -5.03
CA ASN A 11 -18.28 -11.57 -4.49
C ASN A 11 -18.03 -12.21 -3.11
N SER A 12 -16.79 -12.63 -2.87
CA SER A 12 -16.34 -13.12 -1.57
C SER A 12 -16.56 -12.05 -0.49
N ASN A 13 -16.75 -12.48 0.76
CA ASN A 13 -16.92 -11.55 1.89
C ASN A 13 -15.78 -10.52 1.99
N LEU A 14 -14.54 -10.92 1.67
CA LEU A 14 -13.38 -10.03 1.64
C LEU A 14 -13.50 -8.96 0.54
N ALA A 15 -13.98 -9.32 -0.66
CA ALA A 15 -14.15 -8.37 -1.75
C ALA A 15 -15.23 -7.32 -1.44
N ARG A 16 -16.31 -7.72 -0.75
CA ARG A 16 -17.34 -6.79 -0.26
C ARG A 16 -16.77 -5.87 0.81
N LEU A 17 -16.06 -6.41 1.80
CA LEU A 17 -15.41 -5.61 2.85
C LEU A 17 -14.46 -4.56 2.26
N ASN A 18 -13.60 -4.98 1.33
CA ASN A 18 -12.69 -4.09 0.62
C ASN A 18 -13.43 -2.96 -0.11
N LEU A 19 -14.53 -3.27 -0.81
CA LEU A 19 -15.34 -2.26 -1.47
C LEU A 19 -15.97 -1.27 -0.47
N ILE A 20 -16.49 -1.76 0.65
CA ILE A 20 -17.04 -0.90 1.71
C ILE A 20 -15.98 0.06 2.23
N ILE A 21 -14.78 -0.43 2.55
CA ILE A 21 -13.68 0.40 3.05
C ILE A 21 -13.29 1.46 2.02
N LYS A 22 -13.17 1.10 0.73
CA LYS A 22 -12.89 2.07 -0.35
C LYS A 22 -13.92 3.19 -0.40
N LEU A 23 -15.20 2.83 -0.33
CA LEU A 23 -16.29 3.81 -0.35
C LEU A 23 -16.27 4.69 0.89
N LEU A 24 -15.93 4.15 2.07
CA LEU A 24 -15.79 4.94 3.30
C LEU A 24 -14.63 5.94 3.21
N ILE A 25 -13.47 5.54 2.67
CA ILE A 25 -12.33 6.43 2.43
C ILE A 25 -12.72 7.54 1.45
N ALA A 26 -13.36 7.17 0.33
CA ALA A 26 -13.79 8.17 -0.64
C ALA A 26 -14.84 9.14 -0.07
N PHE A 27 -15.76 8.62 0.74
CA PHE A 27 -16.74 9.43 1.45
C PHE A 27 -16.09 10.40 2.45
N SER A 28 -15.08 9.97 3.22
CA SER A 28 -14.36 10.86 4.14
C SER A 28 -13.66 11.99 3.39
N GLY A 29 -13.02 11.71 2.24
CA GLY A 29 -12.42 12.73 1.39
C GLY A 29 -13.44 13.75 0.88
N ILE A 30 -14.63 13.29 0.43
CA ILE A 30 -15.74 14.18 0.03
C ILE A 30 -16.20 15.03 1.21
N ALA A 31 -16.42 14.42 2.38
CA ALA A 31 -16.87 15.12 3.57
C ALA A 31 -15.88 16.23 3.99
N PHE A 32 -14.58 15.93 4.06
CA PHE A 32 -13.57 16.94 4.39
C PHE A 32 -13.43 18.02 3.31
N THR A 33 -13.62 17.68 2.04
CA THR A 33 -13.69 18.67 0.95
C THR A 33 -14.85 19.64 1.16
N ILE A 34 -16.04 19.15 1.54
CA ILE A 34 -17.18 20.01 1.87
C ILE A 34 -16.85 20.89 3.09
N MET A 35 -16.24 20.32 4.13
CA MET A 35 -15.82 21.07 5.31
C MET A 35 -14.78 22.15 5.01
N HIS A 36 -13.88 21.94 4.05
CA HIS A 36 -12.96 22.96 3.53
C HIS A 36 -13.72 24.17 2.98
N PHE A 37 -14.76 23.94 2.17
CA PHE A 37 -15.56 25.04 1.62
C PHE A 37 -16.46 25.74 2.65
N ILE A 38 -16.75 25.08 3.79
CA ILE A 38 -17.46 25.71 4.92
C ILE A 38 -16.49 26.56 5.76
N ASN A 39 -15.31 26.02 6.09
CA ASN A 39 -14.29 26.72 6.87
C ASN A 39 -12.87 26.30 6.42
N PRO A 40 -12.27 27.04 5.47
CA PRO A 40 -10.98 26.67 4.90
C PRO A 40 -9.81 26.88 5.86
N VAL A 41 -9.99 27.66 6.94
CA VAL A 41 -8.94 27.90 7.95
C VAL A 41 -8.73 26.63 8.79
N ILE A 42 -9.82 26.02 9.26
CA ILE A 42 -9.75 24.78 10.05
C ILE A 42 -9.38 23.59 9.15
N TRP A 43 -10.00 23.51 7.97
CA TRP A 43 -9.89 22.37 7.06
C TRP A 43 -9.01 22.69 5.86
N HIS A 44 -7.77 23.14 6.07
CA HIS A 44 -6.91 23.71 5.02
C HIS A 44 -6.33 22.71 3.99
N ARG A 45 -6.53 21.39 4.14
CA ARG A 45 -5.81 20.35 3.36
C ARG A 45 -6.57 19.88 2.13
N LEU A 46 -7.08 20.81 1.32
CA LEU A 46 -7.95 20.50 0.18
C LEU A 46 -7.33 19.46 -0.78
N SER A 47 -6.05 19.60 -1.12
CA SER A 47 -5.36 18.66 -2.03
C SER A 47 -5.36 17.23 -1.48
N SER A 48 -5.10 17.06 -0.18
CA SER A 48 -5.17 15.75 0.48
C SER A 48 -6.57 15.17 0.40
N TYR A 49 -7.60 15.95 0.72
CA TYR A 49 -8.99 15.48 0.69
C TYR A 49 -9.40 14.98 -0.69
N LEU A 50 -8.99 15.69 -1.75
CA LEU A 50 -9.25 15.28 -3.14
C LEU A 50 -8.50 13.99 -3.51
N VAL A 51 -7.24 13.85 -3.08
CA VAL A 51 -6.43 12.64 -3.31
C VAL A 51 -7.02 11.44 -2.56
N THR A 52 -7.50 11.62 -1.32
CA THR A 52 -8.19 10.60 -0.52
C THR A 52 -9.42 10.02 -1.24
N ILE A 53 -10.10 10.80 -2.10
CA ILE A 53 -11.23 10.30 -2.92
C ILE A 53 -10.75 9.28 -3.96
N ILE A 54 -9.59 9.51 -4.56
CA ILE A 54 -9.13 8.78 -5.75
C ILE A 54 -8.27 7.57 -5.38
N LEU A 55 -7.35 7.72 -4.42
CA LEU A 55 -6.40 6.67 -4.01
C LEU A 55 -7.01 5.27 -3.78
N PRO A 56 -8.15 5.10 -3.08
CA PRO A 56 -8.71 3.76 -2.88
C PRO A 56 -8.98 3.00 -4.18
N PHE A 57 -9.12 3.68 -5.32
CA PHE A 57 -9.37 3.07 -6.63
C PHE A 57 -8.11 2.80 -7.46
N VAL A 58 -6.92 3.19 -7.00
CA VAL A 58 -5.64 2.95 -7.71
C VAL A 58 -5.45 1.48 -8.10
N PRO A 59 -5.70 0.47 -7.23
CA PRO A 59 -5.57 -0.93 -7.64
C PRO A 59 -6.52 -1.33 -8.79
N ASP A 60 -7.68 -0.69 -8.92
CA ASP A 60 -8.62 -0.93 -10.02
C ASP A 60 -8.13 -0.29 -11.33
N LEU A 61 -7.42 0.84 -11.24
CA LEU A 61 -6.76 1.47 -12.39
C LEU A 61 -5.57 0.63 -12.87
N ILE A 62 -4.74 0.15 -11.94
CA ILE A 62 -3.60 -0.73 -12.24
C ILE A 62 -4.05 -2.06 -12.86
N ALA A 63 -5.20 -2.59 -12.44
CA ALA A 63 -5.76 -3.79 -13.07
C ALA A 63 -6.09 -3.59 -14.56
N LYS A 64 -6.28 -2.35 -15.05
CA LYS A 64 -6.51 -2.07 -16.47
C LYS A 64 -5.25 -2.22 -17.32
N ILE A 65 -4.06 -2.18 -16.71
CA ILE A 65 -2.77 -2.44 -17.39
C ILE A 65 -2.28 -3.89 -17.18
N ASN A 66 -3.21 -4.82 -16.93
CA ASN A 66 -2.97 -6.27 -16.73
C ASN A 66 -2.14 -6.65 -15.49
N LEU A 67 -1.95 -5.73 -14.54
CA LEU A 67 -1.34 -6.06 -13.25
C LEU A 67 -2.45 -6.31 -12.23
N HIS A 68 -2.87 -7.57 -12.13
CA HIS A 68 -3.91 -7.99 -11.19
C HIS A 68 -3.34 -8.23 -9.80
N THR A 69 -4.05 -7.71 -8.79
CA THR A 69 -3.74 -7.91 -7.38
C THR A 69 -4.83 -8.70 -6.67
N SER A 70 -4.43 -9.46 -5.67
CA SER A 70 -5.25 -10.35 -4.87
C SER A 70 -6.20 -9.53 -4.02
N THR A 71 -7.36 -10.11 -3.71
CA THR A 71 -8.33 -9.42 -2.85
C THR A 71 -7.75 -9.10 -1.47
N LYS A 72 -6.84 -9.94 -0.96
CA LYS A 72 -6.16 -9.73 0.32
C LYS A 72 -5.24 -8.51 0.27
N LEU A 73 -4.41 -8.39 -0.77
CA LEU A 73 -3.51 -7.25 -0.92
C LEU A 73 -4.28 -5.94 -1.15
N ARG A 74 -5.36 -5.99 -1.93
CA ARG A 74 -6.26 -4.83 -2.12
C ARG A 74 -6.91 -4.38 -0.82
N LEU A 75 -7.30 -5.33 0.05
CA LEU A 75 -7.82 -5.03 1.37
C LEU A 75 -6.73 -4.42 2.27
N ALA A 76 -5.53 -4.99 2.27
CA ALA A 76 -4.39 -4.46 3.02
C ALA A 76 -4.04 -3.03 2.58
N TYR A 77 -4.05 -2.76 1.26
CA TYR A 77 -3.88 -1.42 0.71
C TYR A 77 -4.95 -0.45 1.22
N SER A 78 -6.22 -0.85 1.17
CA SER A 78 -7.32 0.01 1.63
C SER A 78 -7.23 0.28 3.14
N LEU A 79 -6.84 -0.70 3.95
CA LEU A 79 -6.60 -0.50 5.38
C LEU A 79 -5.40 0.43 5.63
N PHE A 80 -4.32 0.27 4.86
CA PHE A 80 -3.17 1.16 4.92
C PHE A 80 -3.57 2.61 4.59
N LEU A 81 -4.42 2.83 3.58
CA LEU A 81 -4.94 4.17 3.27
C LEU A 81 -5.75 4.80 4.41
N VAL A 82 -6.52 4.01 5.18
CA VAL A 82 -7.21 4.55 6.37
C VAL A 82 -6.20 5.11 7.36
N ILE A 83 -5.09 4.40 7.59
CA ILE A 83 -4.03 4.81 8.51
C ILE A 83 -3.28 6.03 7.94
N ALA A 84 -2.73 5.91 6.74
CA ALA A 84 -1.86 6.94 6.17
C ALA A 84 -2.62 8.21 5.76
N MET A 85 -3.72 8.07 5.02
CA MET A 85 -4.45 9.22 4.46
C MET A 85 -5.45 9.77 5.45
N VAL A 86 -6.42 8.96 5.91
CA VAL A 86 -7.55 9.46 6.70
C VAL A 86 -7.08 9.91 8.08
N PHE A 87 -6.34 9.06 8.79
CA PHE A 87 -5.84 9.40 10.13
C PHE A 87 -4.58 10.26 10.08
N GLY A 88 -3.59 9.87 9.28
CA GLY A 88 -2.33 10.60 9.18
C GLY A 88 -2.48 12.01 8.64
N ILE A 89 -2.85 12.14 7.36
CA ILE A 89 -2.87 13.45 6.68
C ILE A 89 -4.16 14.22 6.95
N ASP A 90 -5.33 13.63 6.72
CA ASP A 90 -6.60 14.37 6.74
C ASP A 90 -7.00 14.82 8.15
N LEU A 91 -6.78 13.96 9.16
CA LEU A 91 -6.99 14.27 10.59
C LEU A 91 -5.71 14.73 11.32
N ALA A 92 -4.59 14.89 10.61
CA ALA A 92 -3.33 15.41 11.14
C ALA A 92 -2.72 14.61 12.33
N TRP A 93 -2.91 13.29 12.38
CA TRP A 93 -2.35 12.48 13.48
C TRP A 93 -0.82 12.44 13.51
N TYR A 94 -0.15 12.75 12.40
CA TYR A 94 1.31 12.93 12.36
C TYR A 94 1.82 13.87 13.46
N LYS A 95 1.09 14.96 13.73
CA LYS A 95 1.47 15.98 14.73
C LYS A 95 0.96 15.68 16.13
N ASN A 96 -0.10 14.88 16.25
CA ASN A 96 -0.87 14.76 17.49
C ASN A 96 -0.58 13.46 18.26
N LEU A 97 -0.13 12.41 17.58
CA LEU A 97 0.17 11.13 18.25
C LEU A 97 1.63 11.08 18.71
N ILE A 98 1.80 11.38 20.00
CA ILE A 98 3.10 11.41 20.68
C ILE A 98 3.30 10.09 21.43
N ILE A 99 4.35 9.35 21.11
CA ILE A 99 4.76 8.14 21.84
C ILE A 99 6.14 8.40 22.46
N PHE A 100 6.28 8.13 23.76
CA PHE A 100 7.52 8.41 24.52
C PHE A 100 8.07 9.84 24.36
N GLY A 101 7.18 10.82 24.14
CA GLY A 101 7.56 12.23 23.95
C GLY A 101 7.89 12.63 22.51
N TYR A 102 7.83 11.73 21.52
CA TYR A 102 8.14 12.01 20.12
C TYR A 102 6.93 11.80 19.19
N PRO A 103 6.68 12.69 18.22
CA PRO A 103 5.72 12.46 17.14
C PRO A 103 6.09 11.17 16.41
N SER A 104 5.27 10.12 16.56
CA SER A 104 5.67 8.77 16.15
C SER A 104 4.77 8.16 15.08
N TYR A 105 3.65 8.82 14.76
CA TYR A 105 2.68 8.29 13.79
C TYR A 105 3.31 8.09 12.40
N ASP A 106 4.24 8.96 12.05
CA ASP A 106 4.97 8.95 10.78
C ASP A 106 5.81 7.69 10.63
N LYS A 107 6.69 7.44 11.59
CA LYS A 107 7.48 6.21 11.62
C LYS A 107 6.62 4.95 11.71
N ILE A 108 5.43 5.01 12.34
CA ILE A 108 4.47 3.90 12.31
C ILE A 108 3.93 3.67 10.90
N ALA A 109 3.51 4.72 10.19
CA ALA A 109 3.02 4.62 8.82
C ALA A 109 4.10 4.08 7.88
N HIS A 110 5.34 4.56 7.99
CA HIS A 110 6.48 4.04 7.21
C HIS A 110 6.86 2.59 7.57
N THR A 111 6.79 2.21 8.85
CA THR A 111 6.96 0.80 9.25
C THR A 111 5.89 -0.08 8.59
N LEU A 112 4.62 0.34 8.62
CA LEU A 112 3.53 -0.42 8.01
C LEU A 112 3.63 -0.47 6.48
N SER A 113 4.11 0.60 5.85
CA SER A 113 4.34 0.66 4.40
C SER A 113 5.43 -0.31 3.97
N GLY A 114 6.47 -0.52 4.79
CA GLY A 114 7.51 -1.54 4.56
C GLY A 114 6.94 -2.96 4.54
N VAL A 115 6.09 -3.30 5.51
CA VAL A 115 5.38 -4.59 5.55
C VAL A 115 4.50 -4.77 4.31
N PHE A 116 3.68 -3.76 3.99
CA PHE A 116 2.79 -3.80 2.83
C PHE A 116 3.57 -3.96 1.52
N SER A 117 4.65 -3.20 1.34
CA SER A 117 5.51 -3.25 0.15
C SER A 117 6.17 -4.62 -0.02
N ALA A 118 6.52 -5.31 1.07
CA ALA A 118 7.05 -6.66 1.01
C ALA A 118 6.02 -7.67 0.48
N PHE A 119 4.76 -7.56 0.91
CA PHE A 119 3.67 -8.39 0.37
C PHE A 119 3.35 -8.07 -1.09
N LEU A 120 3.37 -6.79 -1.47
CA LEU A 120 3.21 -6.37 -2.86
C LEU A 120 4.33 -6.94 -3.75
N ALA A 121 5.59 -6.82 -3.31
CA ALA A 121 6.74 -7.39 -4.02
C ALA A 121 6.60 -8.90 -4.18
N LYS A 122 6.23 -9.62 -3.11
CA LYS A 122 5.98 -11.05 -3.15
C LYS A 122 4.90 -11.42 -4.17
N GLU A 123 3.82 -10.65 -4.21
CA GLU A 123 2.73 -10.91 -5.14
C GLU A 123 3.11 -10.64 -6.60
N ILE A 124 3.88 -9.57 -6.87
CA ILE A 124 4.48 -9.32 -8.18
C ILE A 124 5.40 -10.48 -8.56
N LEU A 125 6.26 -10.92 -7.63
CA LEU A 125 7.18 -12.02 -7.85
C LEU A 125 6.44 -13.34 -8.14
N ASP A 126 5.31 -13.62 -7.49
CA ASP A 126 4.57 -14.86 -7.71
C ASP A 126 3.76 -14.86 -9.02
N ASN A 127 3.23 -13.70 -9.42
CA ASN A 127 2.33 -13.59 -10.56
C ASN A 127 3.03 -13.19 -11.87
N VAL A 128 4.08 -12.38 -11.79
CA VAL A 128 4.73 -11.78 -12.97
C VAL A 128 6.04 -12.49 -13.32
N TYR A 129 6.77 -13.03 -12.33
CA TYR A 129 8.05 -13.67 -12.61
C TYR A 129 7.87 -14.96 -13.40
N GLU A 130 8.44 -15.00 -14.60
CA GLU A 130 8.29 -16.12 -15.51
C GLU A 130 9.17 -17.32 -15.18
N GLY A 131 10.25 -17.12 -14.41
CA GLY A 131 11.09 -18.16 -13.82
C GLY A 131 11.59 -19.26 -14.74
N LYS A 132 12.15 -20.31 -14.14
CA LYS A 132 12.46 -21.56 -14.85
C LYS A 132 11.34 -22.56 -14.60
N ASP A 133 10.91 -23.23 -15.67
CA ASP A 133 10.00 -24.36 -15.60
C ASP A 133 10.62 -25.46 -14.73
N SER A 134 9.92 -25.87 -13.67
CA SER A 134 10.24 -27.09 -12.93
C SER A 134 9.09 -28.07 -13.09
N THR A 135 9.39 -29.27 -13.59
CA THR A 135 8.41 -30.36 -13.69
C THR A 135 8.21 -30.99 -12.31
N VAL A 136 7.00 -30.90 -11.78
CA VAL A 136 6.60 -31.63 -10.58
C VAL A 136 5.73 -32.80 -11.02
N LYS A 137 6.14 -34.02 -10.64
CA LYS A 137 5.34 -35.23 -10.85
C LYS A 137 4.18 -35.19 -9.87
N SER A 138 2.96 -35.03 -10.35
CA SER A 138 1.76 -35.18 -9.52
C SER A 138 1.41 -36.66 -9.46
N SER A 139 1.51 -37.28 -8.27
CA SER A 139 1.08 -38.65 -8.02
C SER A 139 -0.35 -38.64 -7.51
N SER A 140 -1.31 -38.28 -8.36
CA SER A 140 -2.73 -38.55 -8.12
C SER A 140 -3.20 -39.56 -9.16
N THR A 141 -3.51 -40.75 -8.66
CA THR A 141 -4.23 -41.88 -9.25
C THR A 141 -4.23 -41.96 -10.79
N SER A 142 -3.39 -42.87 -11.30
CA SER A 142 -3.39 -43.47 -12.65
C SER A 142 -3.17 -42.59 -13.89
N ARG A 143 -2.90 -41.28 -13.75
CA ARG A 143 -2.31 -40.47 -14.85
C ARG A 143 -1.24 -39.53 -14.34
N THR A 144 0.02 -39.76 -14.74
CA THR A 144 1.15 -38.87 -14.46
C THR A 144 1.00 -37.61 -15.30
N SER A 145 0.31 -36.59 -14.79
CA SER A 145 0.31 -35.26 -15.40
C SER A 145 1.50 -34.45 -14.89
N GLU A 146 2.39 -34.05 -15.78
CA GLU A 146 3.48 -33.12 -15.45
C GLU A 146 2.90 -31.71 -15.28
N ILE A 147 2.95 -31.19 -14.06
CA ILE A 147 2.59 -29.79 -13.80
C ILE A 147 3.87 -28.98 -13.82
N LYS A 148 3.99 -28.05 -14.78
CA LYS A 148 5.05 -27.05 -14.80
C LYS A 148 4.80 -26.03 -13.70
N VAL A 149 5.64 -26.03 -12.67
CA VAL A 149 5.61 -25.05 -11.59
C VAL A 149 6.80 -24.13 -11.75
N LYS A 150 6.56 -22.83 -11.91
CA LYS A 150 7.62 -21.82 -11.98
C LYS A 150 8.31 -21.72 -10.62
N LYS A 151 9.63 -21.93 -10.54
CA LYS A 151 10.41 -21.73 -9.30
C LYS A 151 11.38 -20.56 -9.43
N TYR A 152 11.67 -19.93 -8.29
CA TYR A 152 12.76 -18.98 -8.11
C TYR A 152 13.60 -19.40 -6.89
N SER A 153 14.87 -19.00 -6.86
CA SER A 153 15.72 -19.25 -5.69
C SER A 153 15.27 -18.38 -4.51
N THR A 154 15.40 -18.90 -3.30
CA THR A 154 15.04 -18.17 -2.08
C THR A 154 15.90 -16.92 -1.86
N ALA A 155 17.18 -16.97 -2.27
CA ALA A 155 18.07 -15.83 -2.22
C ALA A 155 17.63 -14.71 -3.18
N PHE A 156 17.26 -15.07 -4.42
CA PHE A 156 16.73 -14.11 -5.38
C PHE A 156 15.44 -13.47 -4.89
N ALA A 157 14.50 -14.27 -4.37
CA ALA A 157 13.24 -13.76 -3.83
C ALA A 157 13.47 -12.80 -2.67
N PHE A 158 14.38 -13.13 -1.75
CA PHE A 158 14.72 -12.27 -0.64
C PHE A 158 15.28 -10.92 -1.12
N LEU A 159 16.29 -10.95 -2.00
CA LEU A 159 16.89 -9.73 -2.56
C LEU A 159 15.86 -8.90 -3.32
N PHE A 160 15.04 -9.52 -4.16
CA PHE A 160 13.98 -8.85 -4.90
C PHE A 160 13.02 -8.11 -3.97
N ILE A 161 12.51 -8.77 -2.93
CA ILE A 161 11.56 -8.17 -1.99
C ILE A 161 12.21 -7.02 -1.22
N VAL A 162 13.43 -7.20 -0.71
CA VAL A 162 14.15 -6.14 0.02
C VAL A 162 14.40 -4.94 -0.87
N SER A 163 14.94 -5.13 -2.07
CA SER A 163 15.19 -4.05 -3.03
C SER A 163 13.90 -3.32 -3.41
N PHE A 164 12.79 -4.04 -3.58
CA PHE A 164 11.49 -3.43 -3.88
C PHE A 164 10.97 -2.58 -2.72
N VAL A 165 11.13 -3.01 -1.47
CA VAL A 165 10.75 -2.22 -0.29
C VAL A 165 11.52 -0.90 -0.25
N PHE A 166 12.84 -0.94 -0.37
CA PHE A 166 13.67 0.27 -0.37
C PHE A 166 13.34 1.19 -1.55
N PHE A 167 13.04 0.62 -2.72
CA PHE A 167 12.58 1.39 -3.87
C PHE A 167 11.27 2.13 -3.58
N ILE A 168 10.25 1.46 -3.03
CA ILE A 168 8.97 2.11 -2.70
C ILE A 168 9.15 3.19 -1.64
N ALA A 169 9.95 2.94 -0.60
CA ALA A 169 10.23 3.92 0.43
C ALA A 169 10.93 5.16 -0.16
N ALA A 170 12.00 4.98 -0.93
CA ALA A 170 12.68 6.08 -1.59
C ALA A 170 11.79 6.82 -2.60
N ALA A 171 10.94 6.10 -3.35
CA ALA A 171 10.00 6.72 -4.29
C ALA A 171 8.97 7.60 -3.57
N TRP A 172 8.53 7.20 -2.37
CA TRP A 172 7.64 8.02 -1.55
C TRP A 172 8.34 9.29 -1.06
N GLU A 173 9.56 9.18 -0.53
CA GLU A 173 10.36 10.35 -0.13
C GLU A 173 10.61 11.32 -1.28
N CYS A 174 10.91 10.80 -2.48
CA CYS A 174 11.05 11.62 -3.68
C CYS A 174 9.72 12.31 -4.05
N PHE A 175 8.59 11.65 -3.84
CA PHE A 175 7.27 12.25 -4.07
C PHE A 175 7.00 13.40 -3.10
N GLU A 176 7.26 13.22 -1.82
CA GLU A 176 7.07 14.28 -0.81
C GLU A 176 7.95 15.49 -1.09
N PHE A 177 9.24 15.26 -1.34
CA PHE A 177 10.17 16.31 -1.73
C PHE A 177 9.67 17.06 -2.98
N SER A 178 9.27 16.31 -4.02
CA SER A 178 8.79 16.91 -5.27
C SER A 178 7.50 17.71 -5.06
N TYR A 179 6.59 17.22 -4.22
CA TYR A 179 5.35 17.93 -3.89
C TYR A 179 5.65 19.25 -3.20
N ASP A 180 6.59 19.27 -2.25
CA ASP A 180 6.95 20.51 -1.55
C ASP A 180 7.57 21.53 -2.50
N GLN A 181 8.46 21.11 -3.39
CA GLN A 181 9.09 21.99 -4.37
C GLN A 181 8.12 22.52 -5.43
N LEU A 182 7.18 21.69 -5.90
CA LEU A 182 6.29 22.04 -7.02
C LEU A 182 4.98 22.70 -6.58
N CYS A 183 4.47 22.35 -5.40
CA CYS A 183 3.16 22.79 -4.92
C CYS A 183 3.24 23.73 -3.72
N GLY A 184 4.44 24.09 -3.25
CA GLY A 184 4.63 24.89 -2.03
C GLY A 184 4.08 24.18 -0.80
N GLY A 185 4.12 22.85 -0.82
CA GLY A 185 3.69 21.99 0.27
C GLY A 185 4.68 21.95 1.43
N ASN A 186 4.35 21.11 2.41
CA ASN A 186 5.13 20.87 3.61
C ASN A 186 4.99 19.41 4.07
N MET A 187 5.03 18.46 3.13
CA MET A 187 5.03 17.01 3.38
C MET A 187 6.32 16.54 4.05
N GLN A 188 7.49 17.05 3.65
CA GLN A 188 8.77 16.77 4.33
C GLN A 188 8.87 17.41 5.72
N GLU A 189 8.03 18.41 6.00
CA GLU A 189 8.06 19.15 7.27
C GLU A 189 6.87 18.76 8.17
N LEU A 190 6.27 17.58 7.95
CA LEU A 190 5.15 17.12 8.76
C LEU A 190 5.55 16.98 10.23
N ASN A 191 6.75 16.47 10.51
CA ASN A 191 7.27 16.28 11.87
C ASN A 191 8.67 16.86 12.10
N ALA A 192 9.62 16.64 11.18
CA ALA A 192 10.97 17.19 11.29
C ALA A 192 11.54 17.50 9.89
N PRO A 193 12.06 18.71 9.63
CA PRO A 193 12.59 19.02 8.31
C PRO A 193 13.91 18.28 8.05
N GLY A 194 14.05 17.78 6.83
CA GLY A 194 15.34 17.49 6.21
C GLY A 194 15.76 16.02 6.19
N VAL A 195 17.01 15.80 5.75
CA VAL A 195 17.57 14.49 5.39
C VAL A 195 17.43 13.43 6.49
N SER A 196 17.44 13.83 7.77
CA SER A 196 17.32 12.88 8.89
C SER A 196 15.96 12.21 8.97
N ASP A 197 14.89 12.93 8.62
CA ASP A 197 13.52 12.39 8.69
C ASP A 197 13.34 11.35 7.58
N THR A 198 13.62 11.77 6.34
CA THR A 198 13.66 10.94 5.14
C THR A 198 14.48 9.67 5.31
N MET A 199 15.68 9.78 5.88
CA MET A 199 16.50 8.60 6.14
C MET A 199 15.87 7.70 7.21
N GLY A 200 15.26 8.28 8.25
CA GLY A 200 14.49 7.55 9.26
C GLY A 200 13.34 6.76 8.66
N ASP A 201 12.60 7.34 7.71
CA ASP A 201 11.48 6.71 7.03
C ASP A 201 11.88 5.56 6.13
N ILE A 202 12.93 5.77 5.32
CA ILE A 202 13.49 4.72 4.47
C ILE A 202 14.02 3.56 5.34
N ILE A 203 14.71 3.85 6.43
CA ILE A 203 15.25 2.84 7.34
C ILE A 203 14.10 2.10 8.05
N SER A 204 13.09 2.80 8.52
CA SER A 204 11.92 2.23 9.21
C SER A 204 11.14 1.26 8.30
N ALA A 205 10.83 1.68 7.07
CA ALA A 205 10.21 0.83 6.06
C ALA A 205 11.14 -0.33 5.66
N GLY A 206 12.43 -0.06 5.51
CA GLY A 206 13.45 -1.04 5.14
C GLY A 206 13.59 -2.18 6.15
N ILE A 207 13.66 -1.87 7.45
CA ILE A 207 13.79 -2.86 8.53
C ILE A 207 12.58 -3.79 8.55
N SER A 208 11.38 -3.22 8.61
CA SER A 208 10.12 -3.98 8.68
C SER A 208 9.92 -4.84 7.43
N GLY A 209 10.14 -4.28 6.24
CA GLY A 209 10.05 -5.00 4.99
C GLY A 209 11.12 -6.10 4.85
N THR A 210 12.33 -5.89 5.37
CA THR A 210 13.39 -6.93 5.39
C THR A 210 13.03 -8.10 6.29
N ILE A 211 12.46 -7.83 7.47
CA ILE A 211 11.94 -8.86 8.37
C ILE A 211 10.84 -9.65 7.66
N CYS A 212 9.88 -8.98 7.00
CA CYS A 212 8.84 -9.64 6.23
C CYS A 212 9.41 -10.45 5.05
N ALA A 213 10.39 -9.92 4.32
CA ALA A 213 11.06 -10.59 3.21
C ALA A 213 11.68 -11.92 3.64
N PHE A 214 12.23 -12.00 4.85
CA PHE A 214 12.73 -13.24 5.40
C PHE A 214 11.65 -14.33 5.40
N PHE A 215 10.43 -14.03 5.86
CA PHE A 215 9.35 -15.02 5.86
C PHE A 215 8.78 -15.28 4.46
N LEU A 216 8.71 -14.27 3.61
CA LEU A 216 8.07 -14.34 2.29
C LEU A 216 8.96 -14.93 1.18
N ARG A 217 10.28 -15.05 1.38
CA ARG A 217 11.23 -15.52 0.34
C ARG A 217 11.00 -16.94 -0.17
N LYS A 218 10.21 -17.76 0.53
CA LYS A 218 9.95 -19.15 0.17
C LYS A 218 8.80 -19.24 -0.85
N LYS A 219 8.96 -20.12 -1.84
CA LYS A 219 7.90 -20.48 -2.80
C LYS A 219 7.36 -21.87 -2.47
#